data_AF-A0A3B9IPD0-F1
#
_entry.id   AF-A0A3B9IPD0-F1
#
_cell.length_a   1.000
_cell.length_b   1.000
_cell.length_c   1.000
_cell.angle_alpha   90.00
_cell.angle_beta   90.00
_cell.angle_gamma   90.00
#
_symmetry.space_group_name_H-M   'P 1'
#
loop_
_entity.id
_entity.type
_entity.pdbx_description
1 polymer ?
#
loop_
_entity_poly.entity_id
_entity_poly.type
_entity_poly.pdbx_seq_one_letter_code
_entity_poly.pdbx_strand_id
1 'polypeptide(L)'
;MTGRQITIWDFGVETAEPPHAPALAEAFEDLADWAPVSWPEEARAAGDLFPEAPRFRFRLDDGAIAQAFPQTLHRELIASPGFQRLRDISFLGVIDRLFHPNGKPSFVRHNRYHHSLGVALLAVSYCRLAGVQPRDRDLLIAAALLHDVGHGPLSHTLEPVFADRFGIDHHAATAAVIRGDVPIGRDVRAALDRHGVDPDEVVALIARRSNRPHAHLFSGPINIDTIDGICRANTYLHRAPVDAHPLISVLALARVDRAGVRRLDGFWRLKERIYDSFIYGDVCRSADALVQRHVDQTIDRYRAEDFFLTERALLGRVRDLQALIAILVGHIHADFRAARAAAVGRKRAAAEPAVPVEMVMGRERRFTIEPDVVLDSPEAYARRYREVKTRRKRPLYGLSALAAIAAEGAGGRQPDLFGVAA
;
A
#
# COMPACT_ATOMS: atom_id res chain seq x y z
N MET A 1 -30.21 21.27 58.18
CA MET A 1 -30.63 22.18 57.08
C MET A 1 -29.39 22.97 56.71
N THR A 2 -28.81 23.02 55.52
CA THR A 2 -29.02 22.52 54.13
C THR A 2 -27.68 22.88 53.47
N GLY A 3 -26.85 21.98 52.93
CA GLY A 3 -27.06 21.16 51.74
C GLY A 3 -26.19 21.67 50.59
N ARG A 4 -25.15 20.93 50.17
CA ARG A 4 -24.97 20.43 48.78
C ARG A 4 -23.63 19.70 48.57
N GLN A 5 -23.76 18.47 48.04
CA GLN A 5 -22.77 17.69 47.32
C GLN A 5 -22.16 18.46 46.14
N ILE A 6 -20.85 18.29 45.93
CA ILE A 6 -20.23 18.09 44.61
C ILE A 6 -19.13 17.03 44.79
N THR A 7 -19.14 16.02 43.92
CA THR A 7 -18.34 14.79 44.01
C THR A 7 -17.48 14.63 42.73
N ILE A 8 -16.19 14.29 42.92
CA ILE A 8 -15.25 13.46 42.10
C ILE A 8 -14.83 13.96 40.69
N TRP A 9 -13.58 13.84 40.19
CA TRP A 9 -12.47 12.90 40.48
C TRP A 9 -11.06 13.51 40.39
N ASP A 10 -10.23 13.06 41.34
CA ASP A 10 -8.79 13.22 41.46
C ASP A 10 -8.09 12.12 40.63
N PHE A 11 -7.11 12.45 39.79
CA PHE A 11 -6.25 11.45 39.14
C PHE A 11 -4.81 11.66 39.59
N GLY A 12 -4.42 10.90 40.61
CA GLY A 12 -3.05 10.72 41.05
C GLY A 12 -2.23 10.01 39.98
N VAL A 13 -1.02 10.53 39.75
CA VAL A 13 0.01 9.93 38.92
C VAL A 13 0.79 8.95 39.78
N GLU A 14 0.63 7.65 39.53
CA GLU A 14 1.56 6.62 40.00
C GLU A 14 2.46 6.19 38.84
N THR A 15 3.77 6.20 39.11
CA THR A 15 4.81 5.68 38.22
C THR A 15 4.65 4.16 38.12
N ALA A 16 3.97 3.68 37.08
CA ALA A 16 3.85 2.25 36.80
C ALA A 16 5.13 1.72 36.13
N GLU A 17 5.66 0.60 36.64
CA GLU A 17 6.55 -0.27 35.89
C GLU A 17 5.94 -0.61 34.52
N PRO A 18 6.75 -0.79 33.45
CA PRO A 18 6.21 -1.13 32.15
C PRO A 18 5.39 -2.43 32.26
N PRO A 19 4.13 -2.46 31.78
CA PRO A 19 3.25 -3.61 31.96
C PRO A 19 3.86 -4.85 31.29
N HIS A 20 3.73 -6.00 31.96
CA HIS A 20 4.07 -7.31 31.41
C HIS A 20 3.47 -7.49 30.01
N ALA A 21 4.24 -8.09 29.10
CA ALA A 21 3.85 -8.26 27.71
C ALA A 21 2.59 -9.14 27.60
N PRO A 22 1.46 -8.62 27.09
CA PRO A 22 0.29 -9.43 26.81
C PRO A 22 0.57 -10.39 25.65
N ALA A 23 -0.05 -11.58 25.67
CA ALA A 23 0.05 -12.52 24.56
C ALA A 23 -0.51 -11.90 23.26
N LEU A 24 -0.13 -12.42 22.08
CA LEU A 24 -0.69 -11.98 20.77
C LEU A 24 -2.22 -11.90 20.81
N ALA A 25 -2.87 -12.87 21.47
CA ALA A 25 -4.32 -12.91 21.65
C ALA A 25 -4.86 -11.65 22.37
N GLU A 26 -4.25 -11.24 23.48
CA GLU A 26 -4.64 -10.06 24.28
C GLU A 26 -4.41 -8.74 23.50
N ALA A 27 -3.31 -8.62 22.75
CA ALA A 27 -3.08 -7.45 21.87
C ALA A 27 -4.10 -7.36 20.72
N PHE A 28 -4.65 -8.50 20.29
CA PHE A 28 -5.72 -8.55 19.29
C PHE A 28 -7.11 -8.36 19.90
N GLU A 29 -7.36 -8.78 21.14
CA GLU A 29 -8.59 -8.43 21.87
C GLU A 29 -8.71 -6.91 22.00
N ASP A 30 -7.62 -6.23 22.32
CA ASP A 30 -7.56 -4.76 22.33
C ASP A 30 -7.91 -4.15 20.95
N LEU A 31 -7.51 -4.79 19.84
CA LEU A 31 -7.76 -4.29 18.48
C LEU A 31 -9.07 -4.81 17.86
N ALA A 32 -9.71 -5.82 18.47
CA ALA A 32 -10.91 -6.49 17.95
C ALA A 32 -12.10 -5.54 17.86
N ASP A 33 -12.15 -4.55 18.76
CA ASP A 33 -13.21 -3.53 18.79
C ASP A 33 -13.15 -2.52 17.63
N TRP A 34 -12.11 -2.53 16.78
CA TRP A 34 -11.90 -1.49 15.73
C TRP A 34 -11.52 -2.05 14.35
N ALA A 35 -11.10 -3.32 14.25
CA ALA A 35 -10.77 -3.94 12.99
C ALA A 35 -11.88 -4.91 12.55
N PRO A 36 -12.27 -4.95 11.27
CA PRO A 36 -13.12 -6.02 10.75
C PRO A 36 -12.32 -7.32 10.69
N VAL A 37 -12.19 -7.97 11.85
CA VAL A 37 -11.59 -9.29 12.03
C VAL A 37 -12.72 -10.31 11.95
N SER A 38 -12.67 -11.21 10.97
CA SER A 38 -13.54 -12.40 10.95
C SER A 38 -12.68 -13.63 11.18
N TRP A 39 -13.03 -14.44 12.18
CA TRP A 39 -12.39 -15.71 12.51
C TRP A 39 -13.17 -16.89 11.91
N PRO A 40 -12.55 -17.68 11.01
CA PRO A 40 -12.92 -19.08 10.84
C PRO A 40 -11.85 -19.99 11.46
N GLU A 41 -12.28 -20.96 12.26
CA GLU A 41 -11.43 -21.97 12.94
C GLU A 41 -10.59 -22.83 11.98
N GLU A 42 -10.88 -22.78 10.67
CA GLU A 42 -10.36 -23.69 9.65
C GLU A 42 -9.28 -23.06 8.74
N ALA A 43 -8.89 -21.80 8.96
CA ALA A 43 -7.99 -21.07 8.05
C ALA A 43 -6.50 -21.44 8.16
N ARG A 44 -6.16 -22.63 8.70
CA ARG A 44 -4.77 -23.07 8.91
C ARG A 44 -4.37 -24.19 7.94
N ALA A 45 -4.04 -23.80 6.71
CA ALA A 45 -3.16 -24.58 5.83
C ALA A 45 -2.87 -23.82 4.53
N ALA A 46 -1.81 -22.99 4.51
CA ALA A 46 -0.83 -22.88 3.42
C ALA A 46 0.08 -21.64 3.57
N GLY A 47 1.35 -21.85 3.96
CA GLY A 47 2.46 -20.97 3.54
C GLY A 47 2.50 -19.53 4.08
N ASP A 48 2.07 -19.31 5.31
CA ASP A 48 1.87 -17.98 5.89
C ASP A 48 3.13 -17.34 6.49
N LEU A 49 3.26 -16.01 6.39
CA LEU A 49 4.29 -15.25 7.12
C LEU A 49 3.95 -15.14 8.61
N PHE A 50 2.65 -15.15 8.94
CA PHE A 50 2.11 -15.12 10.29
C PHE A 50 0.95 -16.12 10.42
N PRO A 51 1.21 -17.44 10.44
CA PRO A 51 0.20 -18.52 10.37
C PRO A 51 -0.83 -18.52 11.52
N GLU A 52 -0.57 -17.76 12.58
CA GLU A 52 -1.44 -17.62 13.74
C GLU A 52 -2.34 -16.37 13.68
N ALA A 53 -2.20 -15.55 12.63
CA ALA A 53 -2.89 -14.27 12.50
C ALA A 53 -4.27 -14.44 11.85
N PRO A 54 -5.29 -13.67 12.27
CA PRO A 54 -6.54 -13.64 11.52
C PRO A 54 -6.33 -13.00 10.15
N ARG A 55 -7.29 -13.17 9.24
CA ARG A 55 -7.26 -12.53 7.92
C ARG A 55 -7.51 -11.03 8.03
N PHE A 56 -6.67 -10.24 7.37
CA PHE A 56 -6.87 -8.79 7.30
C PHE A 56 -7.80 -8.40 6.15
N ARG A 57 -8.85 -7.63 6.45
CA ARG A 57 -9.77 -7.12 5.44
C ARG A 57 -9.28 -5.76 4.92
N PHE A 58 -8.59 -5.79 3.78
CA PHE A 58 -8.07 -4.60 3.07
C PHE A 58 -9.14 -3.64 2.51
N ARG A 59 -10.43 -3.94 2.70
CA ARG A 59 -11.57 -3.12 2.29
C ARG A 59 -12.54 -2.95 3.46
N LEU A 60 -12.53 -1.76 4.03
CA LEU A 60 -13.49 -1.35 5.05
C LEU A 60 -14.81 -0.98 4.37
N ASP A 61 -15.92 -1.45 4.92
CA ASP A 61 -17.27 -0.94 4.61
C ASP A 61 -17.58 0.30 5.45
N ASP A 62 -18.68 0.99 5.15
CA ASP A 62 -19.00 2.28 5.79
C ASP A 62 -19.16 2.16 7.31
N GLY A 63 -19.65 1.01 7.80
CA GLY A 63 -19.73 0.72 9.23
C GLY A 63 -18.35 0.62 9.87
N ALA A 64 -17.46 -0.18 9.29
CA ALA A 64 -16.07 -0.30 9.75
C ALA A 64 -15.31 1.03 9.66
N ILE A 65 -15.54 1.83 8.63
CA ILE A 65 -14.95 3.18 8.50
C ILE A 65 -15.46 4.09 9.63
N ALA A 66 -16.77 4.12 9.88
CA ALA A 66 -17.35 4.99 10.91
C ALA A 66 -16.87 4.62 12.32
N GLN A 67 -16.66 3.33 12.58
CA GLN A 67 -16.11 2.79 13.82
C GLN A 67 -14.61 3.09 13.96
N ALA A 68 -13.83 2.90 12.89
CA ALA A 68 -12.40 3.13 12.89
C ALA A 68 -11.99 4.62 12.91
N PHE A 69 -12.89 5.51 12.49
CA PHE A 69 -12.62 6.94 12.37
C PHE A 69 -13.80 7.77 12.95
N PRO A 70 -14.02 7.75 14.28
CA PRO A 70 -15.16 8.43 14.89
C PRO A 70 -14.99 9.94 15.01
N GLN A 71 -13.76 10.47 14.96
CA GLN A 71 -13.50 11.91 15.06
C GLN A 71 -14.04 12.66 13.83
N THR A 72 -14.64 13.83 14.07
CA THR A 72 -15.21 14.67 13.01
C THR A 72 -14.19 15.03 11.94
N LEU A 73 -12.96 15.38 12.33
CA LEU A 73 -11.86 15.64 11.39
C LEU A 73 -11.69 14.49 10.39
N HIS A 74 -11.52 13.26 10.88
CA HIS A 74 -11.26 12.10 10.01
C HIS A 74 -12.42 11.87 9.04
N ARG A 75 -13.67 12.01 9.52
CA ARG A 75 -14.88 11.85 8.69
C ARG A 75 -14.96 12.90 7.59
N GLU A 76 -14.64 14.15 7.90
CA GLU A 76 -14.61 15.25 6.93
C GLU A 76 -13.50 15.07 5.89
N LEU A 77 -12.30 14.65 6.31
CA LEU A 77 -11.21 14.32 5.39
C LEU A 77 -11.59 13.17 4.45
N ILE A 78 -12.17 12.10 5.00
CA ILE A 78 -12.63 10.95 4.19
C ILE A 78 -13.74 11.39 3.22
N ALA A 79 -14.69 12.22 3.65
CA ALA A 79 -15.79 12.69 2.82
C ALA A 79 -15.36 13.72 1.75
N SER A 80 -14.19 14.33 1.87
CA SER A 80 -13.71 15.36 0.95
C SER A 80 -13.64 14.88 -0.51
N PRO A 81 -13.90 15.75 -1.50
CA PRO A 81 -13.77 15.39 -2.92
C PRO A 81 -12.39 14.84 -3.29
N GLY A 82 -11.32 15.44 -2.73
CA GLY A 82 -9.95 15.00 -2.94
C GLY A 82 -9.70 13.55 -2.50
N PHE A 83 -10.22 13.16 -1.33
CA PHE A 83 -10.08 11.79 -0.83
C PHE A 83 -11.02 10.81 -1.56
N GLN A 84 -12.28 11.20 -1.80
CA GLN A 84 -13.24 10.35 -2.53
C GLN A 84 -12.78 10.06 -3.98
N ARG A 85 -12.03 10.98 -4.60
CA ARG A 85 -11.38 10.78 -5.91
C ARG A 85 -10.57 9.48 -5.98
N LEU A 86 -9.88 9.13 -4.89
CA LEU A 86 -8.99 7.98 -4.81
C LEU A 86 -9.71 6.64 -5.03
N ARG A 87 -11.05 6.59 -4.99
CA ARG A 87 -11.83 5.38 -5.31
C ARG A 87 -11.64 4.94 -6.75
N ASP A 88 -11.33 5.90 -7.63
CA ASP A 88 -11.13 5.73 -9.07
C ASP A 88 -9.69 6.05 -9.47
N ILE A 89 -8.73 5.76 -8.57
CA ILE A 89 -7.29 5.79 -8.82
C ILE A 89 -6.70 4.43 -8.43
N SER A 90 -6.09 3.73 -9.40
CA SER A 90 -5.48 2.41 -9.22
C SER A 90 -4.35 2.47 -8.20
N PHE A 91 -4.20 1.43 -7.39
CA PHE A 91 -3.11 1.29 -6.43
C PHE A 91 -1.74 1.08 -7.12
N LEU A 92 -1.60 0.06 -7.97
CA LEU A 92 -0.38 -0.25 -8.74
C LEU A 92 -0.44 0.22 -10.20
N GLY A 93 -1.36 1.11 -10.54
CA GLY A 93 -1.50 1.63 -11.90
C GLY A 93 -2.02 0.59 -12.89
N VAL A 94 -1.39 0.46 -14.06
CA VAL A 94 -1.83 -0.52 -15.07
C VAL A 94 -1.72 -1.97 -14.56
N ILE A 95 -0.81 -2.24 -13.62
CA ILE A 95 -0.61 -3.58 -13.04
C ILE A 95 -1.90 -4.11 -12.39
N ASP A 96 -2.67 -3.27 -11.72
CA ASP A 96 -3.97 -3.65 -11.13
C ASP A 96 -4.96 -4.15 -12.19
N ARG A 97 -4.78 -3.75 -13.45
CA ARG A 97 -5.64 -4.14 -14.57
C ARG A 97 -5.28 -5.52 -15.12
N LEU A 98 -4.01 -5.92 -14.97
CA LEU A 98 -3.48 -7.18 -15.50
C LEU A 98 -3.80 -8.37 -14.59
N PHE A 99 -3.75 -8.15 -13.27
CA PHE A 99 -3.92 -9.20 -12.28
C PHE A 99 -5.18 -8.98 -11.45
N HIS A 100 -5.69 -10.07 -10.86
CA HIS A 100 -6.80 -10.02 -9.92
C HIS A 100 -6.31 -10.42 -8.53
N PRO A 101 -6.61 -9.65 -7.48
CA PRO A 101 -6.23 -10.04 -6.13
C PRO A 101 -6.92 -11.36 -5.77
N ASN A 102 -6.21 -12.25 -5.10
CA ASN A 102 -6.63 -13.61 -4.76
C ASN A 102 -7.07 -14.43 -5.99
N GLY A 103 -6.57 -14.09 -7.19
CA GLY A 103 -6.69 -14.88 -8.41
C GLY A 103 -8.09 -15.06 -8.99
N LYS A 104 -9.12 -14.32 -8.54
CA LYS A 104 -10.49 -14.40 -9.11
C LYS A 104 -10.94 -13.07 -9.73
N PRO A 105 -11.50 -13.07 -10.95
CA PRO A 105 -12.03 -11.86 -11.60
C PRO A 105 -13.12 -11.13 -10.80
N SER A 106 -13.85 -11.85 -9.93
CA SER A 106 -14.87 -11.29 -9.05
C SER A 106 -14.28 -10.43 -7.93
N PHE A 107 -12.99 -10.55 -7.62
CA PHE A 107 -12.35 -9.69 -6.64
C PHE A 107 -12.03 -8.34 -7.27
N VAL A 108 -12.53 -7.29 -6.61
CA VAL A 108 -12.32 -5.91 -7.02
C VAL A 108 -10.84 -5.55 -6.82
N ARG A 109 -10.24 -4.93 -7.85
CA ARG A 109 -8.86 -4.42 -7.86
C ARG A 109 -8.65 -3.38 -6.77
N HIS A 110 -7.48 -3.38 -6.13
CA HIS A 110 -7.15 -2.38 -5.12
C HIS A 110 -7.11 -0.97 -5.72
N ASN A 111 -7.37 0.04 -4.88
CA ASN A 111 -7.32 1.44 -5.24
C ASN A 111 -6.66 2.24 -4.11
N ARG A 112 -6.26 3.48 -4.41
CA ARG A 112 -5.61 4.38 -3.45
C ARG A 112 -6.51 4.74 -2.27
N TYR A 113 -7.84 4.71 -2.44
CA TYR A 113 -8.80 4.95 -1.36
C TYR A 113 -8.70 3.90 -0.25
N HIS A 114 -8.80 2.62 -0.61
CA HIS A 114 -8.72 1.54 0.37
C HIS A 114 -7.32 1.38 0.97
N HIS A 115 -6.28 1.71 0.21
CA HIS A 115 -4.91 1.80 0.72
C HIS A 115 -4.79 2.92 1.77
N SER A 116 -5.23 4.14 1.46
CA SER A 116 -5.19 5.28 2.39
C SER A 116 -5.96 5.02 3.68
N LEU A 117 -7.15 4.40 3.59
CA LEU A 117 -7.90 3.95 4.77
C LEU A 117 -7.15 2.86 5.55
N GLY A 118 -6.50 1.91 4.87
CA GLY A 118 -5.68 0.87 5.49
C GLY A 118 -4.52 1.47 6.27
N VAL A 119 -3.75 2.36 5.65
CA VAL A 119 -2.63 3.09 6.30
C VAL A 119 -3.12 3.91 7.49
N ALA A 120 -4.25 4.60 7.37
CA ALA A 120 -4.85 5.32 8.49
C ALA A 120 -5.30 4.40 9.63
N LEU A 121 -5.84 3.22 9.34
CA LEU A 121 -6.17 2.22 10.36
C LEU A 121 -4.90 1.74 11.08
N LEU A 122 -3.79 1.55 10.36
CA LEU A 122 -2.50 1.23 10.98
C LEU A 122 -2.00 2.35 11.89
N ALA A 123 -2.19 3.62 11.51
CA ALA A 123 -1.88 4.76 12.35
C ALA A 123 -2.73 4.79 13.63
N VAL A 124 -4.04 4.53 13.53
CA VAL A 124 -4.95 4.42 14.69
C VAL A 124 -4.47 3.34 15.65
N SER A 125 -4.18 2.13 15.14
CA SER A 125 -3.71 1.02 15.95
C SER A 125 -2.37 1.30 16.62
N TYR A 126 -1.42 1.90 15.89
CA TYR A 126 -0.15 2.32 16.48
C TYR A 126 -0.37 3.35 17.60
N CYS A 127 -1.18 4.39 17.35
CA CYS A 127 -1.39 5.45 18.32
C CYS A 127 -1.97 4.92 19.65
N ARG A 128 -2.86 3.93 19.58
CA ARG A 128 -3.39 3.24 20.76
C ARG A 128 -2.30 2.46 21.49
N LEU A 129 -1.57 1.60 20.76
CA LEU A 129 -0.54 0.73 21.34
C LEU A 129 0.62 1.50 21.96
N ALA A 130 0.99 2.64 21.36
CA ALA A 130 2.08 3.50 21.80
C ALA A 130 1.64 4.62 22.77
N GLY A 131 0.35 4.72 23.11
CA GLY A 131 -0.15 5.74 24.03
C GLY A 131 0.02 7.18 23.52
N VAL A 132 -0.13 7.41 22.21
CA VAL A 132 0.08 8.71 21.58
C VAL A 132 -0.98 9.72 22.07
N GLN A 133 -0.53 10.92 22.41
CA GLN A 133 -1.39 11.99 22.90
C GLN A 133 -2.45 12.40 21.86
N PRO A 134 -3.66 12.82 22.27
CA PRO A 134 -4.77 13.08 21.34
C PRO A 134 -4.44 14.03 20.19
N ARG A 135 -3.72 15.13 20.47
CA ARG A 135 -3.34 16.12 19.45
C ARG A 135 -2.41 15.54 18.38
N ASP A 136 -1.36 14.82 18.80
CA ASP A 136 -0.42 14.20 17.86
C ASP A 136 -1.09 13.03 17.12
N ARG A 137 -2.03 12.33 17.76
CA ARG A 137 -2.81 11.26 17.14
C ARG A 137 -3.61 11.76 15.93
N ASP A 138 -4.37 12.85 16.07
CA ASP A 138 -5.19 13.37 14.97
C ASP A 138 -4.32 13.87 13.81
N LEU A 139 -3.17 14.48 14.10
CA LEU A 139 -2.17 14.85 13.09
C LEU A 139 -1.61 13.64 12.33
N LEU A 140 -1.22 12.57 13.05
CA LEU A 140 -0.69 11.34 12.43
C LEU A 140 -1.74 10.63 11.59
N ILE A 141 -3.00 10.54 12.06
CA ILE A 141 -4.08 9.90 11.30
C ILE A 141 -4.46 10.74 10.08
N ALA A 142 -4.49 12.08 10.19
CA ALA A 142 -4.71 12.97 9.05
C ALA A 142 -3.61 12.78 7.99
N ALA A 143 -2.34 12.74 8.41
CA ALA A 143 -1.21 12.45 7.50
C ALA A 143 -1.34 11.06 6.85
N ALA A 144 -1.74 10.04 7.60
CA ALA A 144 -1.95 8.69 7.09
C ALA A 144 -3.11 8.60 6.09
N LEU A 145 -4.23 9.30 6.32
CA LEU A 145 -5.33 9.43 5.36
C LEU A 145 -4.85 10.15 4.09
N LEU A 146 -4.13 11.26 4.23
CA LEU A 146 -3.85 12.16 3.11
C LEU A 146 -2.56 11.84 2.33
N HIS A 147 -1.75 10.86 2.77
CA HIS A 147 -0.43 10.59 2.17
C HIS A 147 -0.46 10.38 0.65
N ASP A 148 -1.54 9.77 0.16
CA ASP A 148 -1.75 9.41 -1.24
C ASP A 148 -2.77 10.28 -1.98
N VAL A 149 -3.27 11.36 -1.35
CA VAL A 149 -4.35 12.20 -1.93
C VAL A 149 -3.96 12.88 -3.25
N GLY A 150 -2.66 13.07 -3.47
CA GLY A 150 -2.08 13.63 -4.69
C GLY A 150 -1.91 12.64 -5.85
N HIS A 151 -2.14 11.33 -5.68
CA HIS A 151 -1.92 10.37 -6.76
C HIS A 151 -2.85 10.59 -7.96
N GLY A 152 -2.26 10.78 -9.14
CA GLY A 152 -3.00 10.91 -10.40
C GLY A 152 -3.46 9.58 -11.01
N PRO A 153 -4.23 9.63 -12.12
CA PRO A 153 -4.71 8.45 -12.84
C PRO A 153 -3.59 7.44 -13.17
N LEU A 154 -3.86 6.15 -12.96
CA LEU A 154 -2.91 5.05 -13.12
C LEU A 154 -1.64 5.19 -12.25
N SER A 155 -1.66 6.04 -11.22
CA SER A 155 -0.61 6.15 -10.19
C SER A 155 0.81 6.17 -10.78
N HIS A 156 1.70 5.30 -10.28
CA HIS A 156 3.10 5.24 -10.68
C HIS A 156 3.33 4.85 -12.15
N THR A 157 2.31 4.34 -12.86
CA THR A 157 2.44 4.06 -14.29
C THR A 157 2.60 5.36 -15.07
N LEU A 158 1.76 6.38 -14.85
CA LEU A 158 1.81 7.63 -15.62
C LEU A 158 2.66 8.72 -14.97
N GLU A 159 2.87 8.65 -13.66
CA GLU A 159 3.63 9.64 -12.91
C GLU A 159 5.00 9.99 -13.55
N PRO A 160 5.85 9.05 -14.00
CA PRO A 160 7.14 9.41 -14.59
C PRO A 160 7.00 10.31 -15.84
N VAL A 161 5.98 10.08 -16.66
CA VAL A 161 5.73 10.86 -17.88
C VAL A 161 5.20 12.25 -17.51
N PHE A 162 4.29 12.34 -16.54
CA PHE A 162 3.78 13.63 -16.06
C PHE A 162 4.86 14.47 -15.37
N ALA A 163 5.74 13.85 -14.61
CA ALA A 163 6.87 14.52 -13.97
C ALA A 163 7.84 15.09 -15.01
N ASP A 164 8.16 14.33 -16.06
CA ASP A 164 9.06 14.76 -17.14
C ASP A 164 8.44 15.87 -18.02
N ARG A 165 7.17 15.71 -18.39
CA ARG A 165 6.51 16.56 -19.39
C ARG A 165 5.83 17.80 -18.81
N PHE A 166 5.39 17.75 -17.56
CA PHE A 166 4.62 18.81 -16.91
C PHE A 166 5.20 19.27 -15.56
N GLY A 167 6.25 18.62 -15.05
CA GLY A 167 6.85 18.98 -13.76
C GLY A 167 5.95 18.68 -12.56
N ILE A 168 4.99 17.75 -12.69
CA ILE A 168 4.07 17.36 -11.62
C ILE A 168 4.25 15.89 -11.24
N ASP A 169 4.39 15.65 -9.94
CA ASP A 169 4.44 14.32 -9.33
C ASP A 169 3.44 14.21 -8.16
N HIS A 170 3.29 13.01 -7.60
CA HIS A 170 2.33 12.80 -6.51
C HIS A 170 2.69 13.56 -5.23
N HIS A 171 3.98 13.84 -4.97
CA HIS A 171 4.39 14.57 -3.77
C HIS A 171 3.99 16.05 -3.85
N ALA A 172 4.28 16.70 -4.98
CA ALA A 172 3.87 18.08 -5.24
C ALA A 172 2.34 18.20 -5.26
N ALA A 173 1.65 17.25 -5.90
CA ALA A 173 0.20 17.21 -5.93
C ALA A 173 -0.42 16.98 -4.54
N THR A 174 0.15 16.08 -3.72
CA THR A 174 -0.33 15.84 -2.34
C THR A 174 -0.23 17.13 -1.52
N ALA A 175 0.89 17.85 -1.60
CA ALA A 175 1.04 19.12 -0.91
C ALA A 175 0.02 20.16 -1.40
N ALA A 176 -0.19 20.28 -2.71
CA ALA A 176 -1.17 21.22 -3.29
C ALA A 176 -2.61 20.91 -2.86
N VAL A 177 -2.98 19.63 -2.78
CA VAL A 177 -4.30 19.20 -2.30
C VAL A 177 -4.46 19.51 -0.81
N ILE A 178 -3.47 19.18 0.03
CA ILE A 178 -3.54 19.41 1.48
C ILE A 178 -3.62 20.92 1.80
N ARG A 179 -2.88 21.75 1.07
CA ARG A 179 -2.89 23.21 1.26
C ARG A 179 -4.13 23.90 0.69
N GLY A 180 -4.89 23.21 -0.16
CA GLY A 180 -6.07 23.76 -0.83
C GLY A 180 -5.73 24.59 -2.08
N ASP A 181 -4.53 24.45 -2.62
CA ASP A 181 -4.04 25.17 -3.81
C ASP A 181 -4.77 24.73 -5.09
N VAL A 182 -5.41 23.55 -5.06
CA VAL A 182 -6.22 23.00 -6.14
C VAL A 182 -7.68 22.76 -5.70
N PRO A 183 -8.66 22.82 -6.62
CA PRO A 183 -10.08 22.73 -6.27
C PRO A 183 -10.47 21.51 -5.43
N ILE A 184 -9.90 20.34 -5.71
CA ILE A 184 -10.18 19.10 -4.98
C ILE A 184 -9.66 19.10 -3.53
N GLY A 185 -8.80 20.06 -3.18
CA GLY A 185 -8.18 20.20 -1.87
C GLY A 185 -8.86 21.21 -0.94
N ARG A 186 -9.82 22.00 -1.43
CA ARG A 186 -10.44 23.07 -0.63
C ARG A 186 -11.10 22.55 0.65
N ASP A 187 -11.85 21.44 0.55
CA ASP A 187 -12.52 20.83 1.71
C ASP A 187 -11.54 20.12 2.64
N VAL A 188 -10.43 19.58 2.10
CA VAL A 188 -9.34 19.03 2.91
C VAL A 188 -8.73 20.13 3.77
N ARG A 189 -8.35 21.25 3.13
CA ARG A 189 -7.80 22.41 3.82
C ARG A 189 -8.77 22.97 4.88
N ALA A 190 -10.04 23.17 4.50
CA ALA A 190 -11.06 23.71 5.40
C ALA A 190 -11.37 22.77 6.58
N ALA A 191 -11.26 21.44 6.42
CA ALA A 191 -11.36 20.50 7.52
C ALA A 191 -10.15 20.65 8.47
N LEU A 192 -8.92 20.64 7.94
CA LEU A 192 -7.70 20.80 8.75
C LEU A 192 -7.73 22.09 9.58
N ASP A 193 -8.06 23.22 8.94
CA ASP A 193 -8.15 24.53 9.61
C ASP A 193 -9.20 24.54 10.73
N ARG A 194 -10.40 23.97 10.50
CA ARG A 194 -11.49 23.93 11.50
C ARG A 194 -11.14 23.13 12.75
N HIS A 195 -10.30 22.11 12.62
CA HIS A 195 -9.88 21.25 13.74
C HIS A 195 -8.50 21.61 14.28
N GLY A 196 -7.91 22.73 13.84
CA GLY A 196 -6.63 23.23 14.34
C GLY A 196 -5.43 22.33 14.00
N VAL A 197 -5.51 21.58 12.90
CA VAL A 197 -4.40 20.78 12.39
C VAL A 197 -3.67 21.57 11.30
N ASP A 198 -2.38 21.82 11.50
CA ASP A 198 -1.57 22.59 10.55
C ASP A 198 -1.32 21.78 9.27
N PRO A 199 -1.79 22.24 8.08
CA PRO A 199 -1.56 21.56 6.81
C PRO A 199 -0.08 21.36 6.49
N ASP A 200 0.81 22.29 6.87
CA ASP A 200 2.24 22.16 6.59
C ASP A 200 2.90 21.10 7.49
N GLU A 201 2.41 20.88 8.71
CA GLU A 201 2.85 19.76 9.54
C GLU A 201 2.43 18.41 8.95
N VAL A 202 1.21 18.33 8.40
CA VAL A 202 0.72 17.14 7.68
C VAL A 202 1.62 16.85 6.47
N VAL A 203 1.91 17.87 5.66
CA VAL A 203 2.82 17.75 4.50
C VAL A 203 4.22 17.36 4.94
N ALA A 204 4.74 17.94 6.02
CA ALA A 204 6.08 17.61 6.52
C ALA A 204 6.21 16.15 6.99
N LEU A 205 5.17 15.58 7.61
CA LEU A 205 5.11 14.16 7.96
C LEU A 205 5.15 13.27 6.70
N ILE A 206 4.26 13.53 5.74
CA ILE A 206 4.16 12.75 4.49
C ILE A 206 5.46 12.86 3.68
N ALA A 207 6.05 14.05 3.61
CA ALA A 207 7.32 14.31 2.93
C ALA A 207 8.55 13.78 3.69
N ARG A 208 8.36 13.15 4.87
CA ARG A 208 9.41 12.58 5.71
C ARG A 208 10.44 13.62 6.20
N ARG A 209 9.98 14.85 6.44
CA ARG A 209 10.79 15.99 6.90
C ARG A 209 10.46 16.44 8.33
N SER A 210 9.43 15.85 8.93
CA SER A 210 9.06 16.12 10.31
C SER A 210 10.02 15.44 11.29
N ASN A 211 10.36 16.14 12.37
CA ASN A 211 11.09 15.66 13.52
C ASN A 211 10.20 15.51 14.77
N ARG A 212 8.88 15.64 14.62
CA ARG A 212 7.92 15.45 15.72
C ARG A 212 7.97 14.01 16.24
N PRO A 213 7.54 13.78 17.50
CA PRO A 213 7.35 12.42 18.01
C PRO A 213 6.54 11.56 17.03
N HIS A 214 6.92 10.28 16.91
CA HIS A 214 6.30 9.30 16.01
C HIS A 214 6.40 9.57 14.50
N ALA A 215 7.16 10.58 14.03
CA ALA A 215 7.38 10.82 12.59
C ALA A 215 8.02 9.61 11.86
N HIS A 216 8.72 8.72 12.58
CA HIS A 216 9.28 7.48 12.06
C HIS A 216 8.23 6.53 11.45
N LEU A 217 6.94 6.68 11.80
CA LEU A 217 5.84 5.96 11.16
C LEU A 217 5.77 6.20 9.66
N PHE A 218 6.26 7.34 9.17
CA PHE A 218 6.29 7.71 7.76
C PHE A 218 7.70 7.66 7.18
N SER A 219 8.71 8.05 7.95
CA SER A 219 10.10 8.18 7.48
C SER A 219 10.92 6.89 7.57
N GLY A 220 10.52 5.93 8.40
CA GLY A 220 11.25 4.68 8.61
C GLY A 220 11.32 3.76 7.38
N PRO A 221 12.31 2.85 7.32
CA PRO A 221 12.42 1.87 6.22
C PRO A 221 11.24 0.89 6.19
N ILE A 222 10.71 0.57 7.37
CA ILE A 222 9.43 -0.11 7.60
C ILE A 222 8.49 0.96 8.17
N ASN A 223 7.63 1.50 7.32
CA ASN A 223 6.64 2.53 7.66
C ASN A 223 5.23 2.00 7.36
N ILE A 224 4.20 2.66 7.90
CA ILE A 224 2.80 2.17 7.80
C ILE A 224 2.27 2.13 6.37
N ASP A 225 2.70 3.05 5.51
CA ASP A 225 2.44 3.04 4.06
C ASP A 225 3.00 1.74 3.43
N THR A 226 4.28 1.46 3.66
CA THR A 226 4.94 0.26 3.12
C THR A 226 4.33 -1.02 3.70
N ILE A 227 3.92 -1.03 4.97
CA ILE A 227 3.27 -2.18 5.60
C ILE A 227 1.96 -2.51 4.89
N ASP A 228 1.04 -1.56 4.76
CA ASP A 228 -0.22 -1.82 4.03
C ASP A 228 0.07 -2.16 2.56
N GLY A 229 0.92 -1.38 1.89
CA GLY A 229 1.18 -1.52 0.47
C GLY A 229 1.78 -2.87 0.08
N ILE A 230 2.75 -3.38 0.85
CA ILE A 230 3.37 -4.69 0.60
C ILE A 230 2.40 -5.83 0.91
N CYS A 231 1.70 -5.78 2.04
CA CYS A 231 0.73 -6.81 2.39
C CYS A 231 -0.45 -6.84 1.40
N ARG A 232 -0.89 -5.66 0.92
CA ARG A 232 -1.92 -5.52 -0.11
C ARG A 232 -1.44 -6.03 -1.48
N ALA A 233 -0.23 -5.66 -1.88
CA ALA A 233 0.37 -6.14 -3.14
C ALA A 233 0.54 -7.66 -3.14
N ASN A 234 0.88 -8.25 -1.99
CA ASN A 234 0.98 -9.71 -1.83
C ASN A 234 -0.31 -10.43 -2.24
N THR A 235 -1.49 -9.82 -2.05
CA THR A 235 -2.76 -10.43 -2.47
C THR A 235 -2.86 -10.66 -3.98
N TYR A 236 -2.08 -9.97 -4.82
CA TYR A 236 -2.07 -10.22 -6.26
C TYR A 236 -1.28 -11.46 -6.67
N LEU A 237 -0.38 -11.94 -5.81
CA LEU A 237 0.50 -13.07 -6.12
C LEU A 237 -0.13 -14.42 -5.85
N HIS A 238 -1.18 -14.46 -5.02
CA HIS A 238 -1.72 -15.71 -4.52
C HIS A 238 -3.14 -15.98 -5.04
N ARG A 239 -3.48 -17.26 -5.21
CA ARG A 239 -4.85 -17.71 -5.51
C ARG A 239 -5.72 -17.88 -4.27
N ALA A 240 -5.08 -18.19 -3.16
CA ALA A 240 -5.70 -18.27 -1.86
C ALA A 240 -5.38 -16.98 -1.09
N PRO A 241 -6.24 -16.56 -0.16
CA PRO A 241 -5.86 -15.54 0.81
C PRO A 241 -4.56 -15.97 1.51
N VAL A 242 -3.57 -15.08 1.56
CA VAL A 242 -2.28 -15.32 2.24
C VAL A 242 -2.14 -14.39 3.42
N ASP A 243 -1.62 -14.91 4.53
CA ASP A 243 -1.52 -14.18 5.78
C ASP A 243 -0.32 -13.23 5.79
N ALA A 244 -0.57 -12.02 5.32
CA ALA A 244 0.26 -10.85 5.58
C ALA A 244 -0.59 -9.84 6.36
N HIS A 245 -0.78 -10.08 7.66
CA HIS A 245 -1.59 -9.22 8.53
C HIS A 245 -0.84 -7.93 8.90
N PRO A 246 -1.22 -6.75 8.35
CA PRO A 246 -0.49 -5.50 8.55
C PRO A 246 -0.33 -5.09 10.02
N LEU A 247 -1.35 -5.32 10.86
CA LEU A 247 -1.31 -4.94 12.27
C LEU A 247 -0.25 -5.69 13.08
N ILE A 248 0.21 -6.85 12.61
CA ILE A 248 1.31 -7.57 13.27
C ILE A 248 2.62 -6.79 13.12
N SER A 249 2.84 -6.18 11.96
CA SER A 249 4.02 -5.33 11.74
C SER A 249 3.90 -4.04 12.53
N VAL A 250 2.68 -3.48 12.66
CA VAL A 250 2.43 -2.30 13.50
C VAL A 250 2.67 -2.59 14.98
N LEU A 251 2.22 -3.75 15.48
CA LEU A 251 2.48 -4.18 16.86
C LEU A 251 3.99 -4.25 17.12
N ALA A 252 4.75 -4.81 16.17
CA ALA A 252 6.20 -4.87 16.26
C ALA A 252 6.88 -3.50 16.18
N LEU A 253 6.27 -2.51 15.51
CA LEU A 253 6.75 -1.12 15.52
C LEU A 253 6.46 -0.40 16.85
N ALA A 254 5.30 -0.66 17.45
CA ALA A 254 4.90 -0.04 18.71
C ALA A 254 5.63 -0.63 19.92
N ARG A 255 5.99 -1.92 19.86
CA ARG A 255 6.66 -2.65 20.95
C ARG A 255 7.73 -3.57 20.38
N VAL A 256 8.99 -3.22 20.64
CA VAL A 256 10.11 -3.98 20.12
C VAL A 256 10.55 -5.06 21.09
N ASP A 257 10.20 -6.30 20.76
CA ASP A 257 10.66 -7.50 21.45
C ASP A 257 11.29 -8.51 20.47
N ARG A 258 11.83 -9.63 20.98
CA ARG A 258 12.44 -10.67 20.14
C ARG A 258 11.47 -11.24 19.09
N ALA A 259 10.17 -11.32 19.40
CA ALA A 259 9.18 -11.83 18.47
C ALA A 259 8.84 -10.81 17.38
N GLY A 260 8.73 -9.53 17.74
CA GLY A 260 8.56 -8.37 16.87
C GLY A 260 9.70 -8.24 15.87
N VAL A 261 10.96 -8.38 16.32
CA VAL A 261 12.12 -8.40 15.42
C VAL A 261 12.00 -9.50 14.36
N ARG A 262 11.65 -10.74 14.76
CA ARG A 262 11.45 -11.85 13.80
C ARG A 262 10.34 -11.54 12.79
N ARG A 263 9.26 -10.89 13.22
CA ARG A 263 8.15 -10.51 12.34
C ARG A 263 8.55 -9.43 11.34
N LEU A 264 9.30 -8.43 11.79
CA LEU A 264 9.81 -7.36 10.93
C LEU A 264 10.86 -7.88 9.93
N ASP A 265 11.72 -8.81 10.34
CA ASP A 265 12.64 -9.52 9.42
C ASP A 265 11.84 -10.32 8.36
N GLY A 266 10.76 -10.99 8.76
CA GLY A 266 9.84 -11.68 7.85
C GLY A 266 9.16 -10.71 6.86
N PHE A 267 8.65 -9.59 7.36
CA PHE A 267 8.08 -8.51 6.54
C PHE A 267 9.11 -7.94 5.55
N TRP A 268 10.36 -7.74 5.97
CA TRP A 268 11.42 -7.22 5.11
C TRP A 268 11.74 -8.16 3.94
N ARG A 269 11.78 -9.48 4.21
CA ARG A 269 11.90 -10.50 3.16
C ARG A 269 10.68 -10.54 2.25
N LEU A 270 9.48 -10.36 2.78
CA LEU A 270 8.27 -10.21 1.94
C LEU A 270 8.38 -8.98 1.04
N LYS A 271 8.83 -7.84 1.57
CA LYS A 271 9.01 -6.61 0.79
C LYS A 271 9.95 -6.84 -0.39
N GLU A 272 11.10 -7.48 -0.17
CA GLU A 272 12.02 -7.92 -1.24
C GLU A 272 11.30 -8.83 -2.25
N ARG A 273 10.64 -9.88 -1.73
CA ARG A 273 9.59 -10.72 -2.34
C ARG A 273 8.73 -10.00 -3.38
N ILE A 274 8.07 -8.94 -2.95
CA ILE A 274 7.11 -8.20 -3.78
C ILE A 274 7.83 -7.32 -4.79
N TYR A 275 8.93 -6.67 -4.42
CA TYR A 275 9.62 -5.73 -5.29
C TYR A 275 10.30 -6.39 -6.48
N ASP A 276 11.12 -7.43 -6.24
CA ASP A 276 11.96 -8.01 -7.30
C ASP A 276 11.15 -8.64 -8.44
N SER A 277 9.91 -8.94 -8.13
CA SER A 277 9.37 -10.23 -8.45
C SER A 277 7.92 -10.01 -8.90
N PHE A 278 7.17 -9.14 -8.21
CA PHE A 278 5.92 -8.59 -8.72
C PHE A 278 6.08 -7.19 -9.31
N ILE A 279 6.37 -6.18 -8.48
CA ILE A 279 6.36 -4.76 -8.88
C ILE A 279 7.39 -4.50 -9.98
N TYR A 280 8.60 -5.03 -9.83
CA TYR A 280 9.64 -4.96 -10.86
C TYR A 280 9.76 -6.25 -11.67
N GLY A 281 8.75 -7.12 -11.67
CA GLY A 281 8.72 -8.29 -12.53
C GLY A 281 8.62 -7.92 -14.01
N ASP A 282 9.06 -8.82 -14.89
CA ASP A 282 9.17 -8.59 -16.34
C ASP A 282 7.85 -8.15 -17.00
N VAL A 283 6.74 -8.78 -16.59
CA VAL A 283 5.39 -8.45 -17.08
C VAL A 283 4.98 -7.04 -16.66
N CYS A 284 5.09 -6.73 -15.37
CA CYS A 284 4.69 -5.45 -14.80
C CYS A 284 5.51 -4.29 -15.37
N ARG A 285 6.85 -4.42 -15.40
CA ARG A 285 7.73 -3.38 -15.95
C ARG A 285 7.45 -3.10 -17.42
N SER A 286 7.25 -4.14 -18.22
CA SER A 286 7.02 -3.95 -19.65
C SER A 286 5.64 -3.38 -19.93
N ALA A 287 4.63 -3.77 -19.16
CA ALA A 287 3.31 -3.15 -19.21
C ALA A 287 3.37 -1.64 -18.88
N ASP A 288 4.04 -1.26 -17.79
CA ASP A 288 4.27 0.14 -17.45
C ASP A 288 4.99 0.87 -18.58
N ALA A 289 6.08 0.30 -19.11
CA ALA A 289 6.87 0.93 -20.17
C ALA A 289 6.08 1.12 -21.47
N LEU A 290 5.25 0.15 -21.87
CA LEU A 290 4.39 0.26 -23.05
C LEU A 290 3.35 1.38 -22.89
N VAL A 291 2.71 1.46 -21.72
CA VAL A 291 1.77 2.53 -21.41
C VAL A 291 2.46 3.89 -21.38
N GLN A 292 3.60 4.00 -20.70
CA GLN A 292 4.40 5.22 -20.60
C GLN A 292 4.82 5.71 -21.99
N ARG A 293 5.34 4.81 -22.83
CA ARG A 293 5.75 5.16 -24.20
C ARG A 293 4.59 5.66 -25.04
N HIS A 294 3.43 5.03 -24.92
CA HIS A 294 2.25 5.48 -25.66
C HIS A 294 1.82 6.88 -25.21
N VAL A 295 1.73 7.14 -23.91
CA VAL A 295 1.38 8.47 -23.38
C VAL A 295 2.42 9.52 -23.78
N ASP A 296 3.70 9.16 -23.75
CA ASP A 296 4.78 10.05 -24.17
C ASP A 296 4.69 10.42 -25.67
N GLN A 297 4.32 9.47 -26.51
CA GLN A 297 4.11 9.68 -27.96
C GLN A 297 2.85 10.48 -28.28
N THR A 298 1.87 10.51 -27.38
CA THR A 298 0.59 11.22 -27.55
C THR A 298 0.44 12.35 -26.53
N ILE A 299 1.56 12.89 -26.04
CA ILE A 299 1.60 13.87 -24.94
C ILE A 299 0.83 15.16 -25.25
N ASP A 300 0.69 15.50 -26.53
CA ASP A 300 -0.11 16.62 -27.05
C ASP A 300 -1.60 16.54 -26.66
N ARG A 301 -2.07 15.35 -26.28
CA ARG A 301 -3.45 15.10 -25.81
C ARG A 301 -3.62 15.32 -24.31
N TYR A 302 -2.55 15.59 -23.57
CA TYR A 302 -2.55 15.69 -22.11
C TYR A 302 -2.21 17.11 -21.66
N ARG A 303 -2.63 17.43 -20.44
CA ARG A 303 -2.35 18.69 -19.75
C ARG A 303 -1.93 18.40 -18.32
N ALA A 304 -1.21 19.34 -17.69
CA ALA A 304 -0.78 19.19 -16.30
C ALA A 304 -1.95 18.94 -15.34
N GLU A 305 -3.11 19.56 -15.59
CA GLU A 305 -4.29 19.45 -14.72
C GLU A 305 -4.93 18.06 -14.78
N ASP A 306 -4.63 17.25 -15.80
CA ASP A 306 -5.11 15.89 -15.91
C ASP A 306 -4.63 15.00 -14.76
N PHE A 307 -3.54 15.39 -14.09
CA PHE A 307 -3.02 14.71 -12.91
C PHE A 307 -4.02 14.71 -11.74
N PHE A 308 -4.94 15.68 -11.70
CA PHE A 308 -5.98 15.79 -10.68
C PHE A 308 -7.31 15.14 -11.08
N LEU A 309 -7.39 14.51 -12.27
CA LEU A 309 -8.57 13.76 -12.68
C LEU A 309 -8.67 12.41 -11.97
N THR A 310 -9.81 11.76 -12.13
CA THR A 310 -9.94 10.32 -11.88
C THR A 310 -9.52 9.52 -13.12
N GLU A 311 -9.28 8.22 -12.96
CA GLU A 311 -8.98 7.36 -14.12
C GLU A 311 -10.13 7.29 -15.12
N ARG A 312 -11.37 7.20 -14.67
CA ARG A 312 -12.54 7.20 -15.55
C ARG A 312 -12.62 8.47 -16.38
N ALA A 313 -12.37 9.62 -15.78
CA ALA A 313 -12.37 10.89 -16.48
C ALA A 313 -11.26 10.96 -17.52
N LEU A 314 -10.03 10.58 -17.15
CA LEU A 314 -8.89 10.58 -18.09
C LEU A 314 -9.11 9.60 -19.25
N LEU A 315 -9.45 8.34 -18.95
CA LEU A 315 -9.63 7.29 -19.97
C LEU A 315 -10.88 7.51 -20.83
N GLY A 316 -11.89 8.20 -20.30
CA GLY A 316 -13.05 8.63 -21.07
C GLY A 316 -12.71 9.69 -22.13
N ARG A 317 -11.67 10.49 -21.88
CA ARG A 317 -11.18 11.53 -22.80
C ARG A 317 -10.10 11.01 -23.75
N VAL A 318 -9.17 10.19 -23.26
CA VAL A 318 -8.03 9.66 -24.03
C VAL A 318 -8.26 8.18 -24.39
N ARG A 319 -9.06 7.97 -25.44
CA ARG A 319 -9.62 6.66 -25.81
C ARG A 319 -8.60 5.67 -26.37
N ASP A 320 -7.54 6.15 -26.98
CA ASP A 320 -6.42 5.34 -27.46
C ASP A 320 -5.64 4.71 -26.30
N LEU A 321 -5.38 5.47 -25.21
CA LEU A 321 -4.81 4.90 -24.00
C LEU A 321 -5.72 3.81 -23.40
N GLN A 322 -7.04 4.06 -23.37
CA GLN A 322 -8.02 3.07 -22.92
C GLN A 322 -7.97 1.80 -23.79
N ALA A 323 -7.89 1.96 -25.11
CA ALA A 323 -7.82 0.85 -26.06
C ALA A 323 -6.52 0.05 -25.89
N LEU A 324 -5.37 0.72 -25.73
CA LEU A 324 -4.08 0.06 -25.48
C LEU A 324 -4.13 -0.80 -24.21
N ILE A 325 -4.65 -0.25 -23.10
CA ILE A 325 -4.79 -0.99 -21.85
C ILE A 325 -5.70 -2.20 -22.04
N ALA A 326 -6.81 -2.06 -22.77
CA ALA A 326 -7.72 -3.17 -23.05
C ALA A 326 -7.05 -4.28 -23.89
N ILE A 327 -6.26 -3.90 -24.90
CA ILE A 327 -5.47 -4.83 -25.73
C ILE A 327 -4.45 -5.58 -24.86
N LEU A 328 -3.72 -4.87 -24.00
CA LEU A 328 -2.72 -5.45 -23.10
C LEU A 328 -3.35 -6.46 -22.13
N VAL A 329 -4.46 -6.10 -21.48
CA VAL A 329 -5.21 -6.98 -20.59
C VAL A 329 -5.73 -8.20 -21.36
N GLY A 330 -6.29 -7.99 -22.54
CA GLY A 330 -6.84 -9.05 -23.38
C GLY A 330 -5.80 -10.11 -23.77
N HIS A 331 -4.61 -9.69 -24.21
CA HIS A 331 -3.51 -10.59 -24.57
C HIS A 331 -3.03 -11.40 -23.37
N ILE A 332 -2.74 -10.72 -22.24
CA ILE A 332 -2.25 -11.38 -21.03
C ILE A 332 -3.28 -12.40 -20.51
N HIS A 333 -4.57 -12.05 -20.50
CA HIS A 333 -5.62 -12.97 -20.03
C HIS A 333 -5.90 -14.13 -21.00
N ALA A 334 -5.81 -13.92 -22.31
CA ALA A 334 -5.97 -14.99 -23.29
C ALA A 334 -4.89 -16.07 -23.13
N ASP A 335 -3.64 -15.65 -22.93
CA ASP A 335 -2.52 -16.58 -22.81
C ASP A 335 -2.48 -17.26 -21.45
N PHE A 336 -2.89 -16.58 -20.38
CA PHE A 336 -3.16 -17.26 -19.10
C PHE A 336 -4.17 -18.42 -19.25
N ARG A 337 -5.22 -18.24 -20.07
CA ARG A 337 -6.20 -19.32 -20.34
C ARG A 337 -5.57 -20.42 -21.19
N ALA A 338 -4.83 -20.08 -22.23
CA ALA A 338 -4.18 -21.04 -23.12
C ALA A 338 -3.13 -21.90 -22.39
N ALA A 339 -2.26 -21.26 -21.59
CA ALA A 339 -1.27 -21.93 -20.77
C ALA A 339 -1.89 -22.88 -19.75
N ARG A 340 -2.99 -22.46 -19.12
CA ARG A 340 -3.74 -23.30 -18.19
C ARG A 340 -4.34 -24.52 -18.89
N ALA A 341 -4.87 -24.36 -20.10
CA ALA A 341 -5.40 -25.47 -20.88
C ALA A 341 -4.29 -26.45 -21.31
N ALA A 342 -3.10 -25.94 -21.66
CA ALA A 342 -1.95 -26.76 -22.05
C ALA A 342 -1.30 -27.52 -20.87
N ALA A 343 -1.39 -27.00 -19.65
CA ALA A 343 -0.85 -27.62 -18.43
C ALA A 343 -1.66 -28.85 -17.96
N VAL A 344 -2.91 -29.01 -18.41
CA VAL A 344 -3.72 -30.20 -18.12
C VAL A 344 -3.30 -31.35 -19.05
N GLY A 345 -2.45 -32.25 -18.55
CA GLY A 345 -2.20 -33.55 -19.18
C GLY A 345 -0.92 -33.71 -20.02
N ARG A 346 0.04 -32.77 -19.99
CA ARG A 346 1.36 -32.96 -20.65
C ARG A 346 2.53 -32.71 -19.69
N LYS A 347 3.62 -33.48 -19.84
CA LYS A 347 4.93 -33.10 -19.31
C LYS A 347 5.37 -31.80 -20.03
N ARG A 348 5.76 -30.78 -19.25
CA ARG A 348 6.24 -29.47 -19.73
C ARG A 348 7.27 -29.68 -20.86
N ALA A 349 6.94 -29.28 -22.09
CA ALA A 349 7.96 -28.94 -23.06
C ALA A 349 8.55 -27.59 -22.64
N ALA A 350 9.87 -27.41 -22.77
CA ALA A 350 10.49 -26.10 -22.57
C ALA A 350 9.85 -25.13 -23.58
N ALA A 351 9.20 -24.07 -23.10
CA ALA A 351 8.79 -22.98 -23.96
C ALA A 351 10.05 -22.28 -24.48
N GLU A 352 10.03 -21.84 -25.74
CA GLU A 352 11.13 -21.03 -26.26
C GLU A 352 11.26 -19.76 -25.43
N PRO A 353 12.49 -19.38 -25.02
CA PRO A 353 12.69 -18.22 -24.16
C PRO A 353 12.20 -16.95 -24.85
N ALA A 354 11.41 -16.15 -24.13
CA ALA A 354 10.92 -14.87 -24.61
C ALA A 354 12.08 -13.95 -25.00
N VAL A 355 12.06 -13.45 -26.24
CA VAL A 355 13.09 -12.53 -26.74
C VAL A 355 12.72 -11.10 -26.34
N PRO A 356 13.59 -10.36 -25.64
CA PRO A 356 13.35 -8.95 -25.31
C PRO A 356 13.39 -8.10 -26.57
N VAL A 357 12.51 -7.10 -26.62
CA VAL A 357 12.45 -6.11 -27.72
C VAL A 357 13.53 -5.05 -27.52
N GLU A 358 13.83 -4.71 -26.28
CA GLU A 358 14.80 -3.68 -25.93
C GLU A 358 15.36 -3.92 -24.51
N MET A 359 16.55 -3.38 -24.23
CA MET A 359 17.09 -3.28 -22.88
C MET A 359 17.00 -1.83 -22.39
N VAL A 360 16.24 -1.57 -21.32
CA VAL A 360 16.07 -0.22 -20.76
C VAL A 360 16.61 -0.12 -19.34
N MET A 361 16.93 1.09 -18.89
CA MET A 361 17.31 1.31 -17.50
C MET A 361 16.10 1.15 -16.58
N GLY A 362 16.00 0.00 -15.91
CA GLY A 362 14.98 -0.30 -14.92
C GLY A 362 15.43 0.02 -13.49
N ARG A 363 14.46 0.20 -12.59
CA ARG A 363 14.71 0.31 -11.15
C ARG A 363 15.07 -1.06 -10.59
N GLU A 364 16.01 -1.08 -9.64
CA GLU A 364 16.40 -2.27 -8.88
C GLU A 364 16.54 -1.87 -7.41
N ARG A 365 16.12 -2.76 -6.51
CA ARG A 365 16.22 -2.56 -5.06
C ARG A 365 16.87 -3.77 -4.45
N ARG A 366 17.90 -3.53 -3.64
CA ARG A 366 18.54 -4.56 -2.83
C ARG A 366 18.17 -4.35 -1.38
N PHE A 367 17.78 -5.43 -0.72
CA PHE A 367 17.36 -5.42 0.68
C PHE A 367 18.41 -6.13 1.53
N THR A 368 18.70 -5.59 2.70
CA THR A 368 19.65 -6.19 3.64
C THR A 368 19.11 -6.08 5.06
N ILE A 369 19.35 -7.11 5.85
CA ILE A 369 19.05 -7.17 7.29
C ILE A 369 20.40 -7.32 7.99
N GLU A 370 20.72 -6.37 8.87
CA GLU A 370 21.90 -6.43 9.74
C GLU A 370 21.49 -7.10 11.07
N PRO A 371 21.71 -8.41 11.26
CA PRO A 371 21.09 -9.17 12.35
C PRO A 371 21.57 -8.74 13.74
N ASP A 372 22.78 -8.17 13.83
CA ASP A 372 23.41 -7.76 15.09
C ASP A 372 22.93 -6.40 15.59
N VAL A 373 22.16 -5.65 14.80
CA VAL A 373 21.57 -4.38 15.23
C VAL A 373 20.38 -4.65 16.16
N VAL A 374 20.53 -4.27 17.42
CA VAL A 374 19.45 -4.24 18.42
C VAL A 374 18.48 -3.12 18.08
N LEU A 375 17.18 -3.44 18.05
CA LEU A 375 16.11 -2.48 17.81
C LEU A 375 15.64 -1.88 19.14
N ASP A 376 16.32 -0.84 19.60
CA ASP A 376 16.04 -0.11 20.85
C ASP A 376 15.39 1.26 20.63
N SER A 377 15.32 1.70 19.38
CA SER A 377 14.95 3.05 18.97
C SER A 377 14.42 3.05 17.53
N PRO A 378 13.59 4.03 17.13
CA PRO A 378 13.20 4.24 15.74
C PRO A 378 14.38 4.34 14.75
N GLU A 379 15.50 4.90 15.18
CA GLU A 379 16.72 5.04 14.38
C GLU A 379 17.40 3.69 14.15
N ALA A 380 17.26 2.73 15.07
CA ALA A 380 17.80 1.39 14.92
C ALA A 380 17.20 0.63 13.73
N TYR A 381 15.95 0.91 13.37
CA TYR A 381 15.32 0.32 12.20
C TYR A 381 16.07 0.67 10.91
N ALA A 382 16.51 1.93 10.76
CA ALA A 382 17.28 2.37 9.60
C ALA A 382 18.69 1.77 9.56
N ARG A 383 19.25 1.41 10.73
CA ARG A 383 20.53 0.68 10.82
C ARG A 383 20.37 -0.80 10.48
N ARG A 384 19.28 -1.44 10.92
CA ARG A 384 18.99 -2.87 10.68
C ARG A 384 18.50 -3.16 9.26
N TYR A 385 17.54 -2.38 8.77
CA TYR A 385 16.84 -2.62 7.52
C TYR A 385 17.31 -1.65 6.45
N ARG A 386 18.25 -2.10 5.62
CA ARG A 386 18.84 -1.26 4.57
C ARG A 386 18.25 -1.61 3.21
N GLU A 387 17.76 -0.59 2.52
CA GLU A 387 17.32 -0.66 1.13
C GLU A 387 18.25 0.19 0.27
N VAL A 388 18.88 -0.42 -0.74
CA VAL A 388 19.70 0.29 -1.71
C VAL A 388 18.95 0.34 -3.04
N LYS A 389 18.67 1.56 -3.51
CA LYS A 389 18.00 1.83 -4.78
C LYS A 389 19.04 2.06 -5.86
N THR A 390 19.02 1.25 -6.91
CA THR A 390 19.93 1.35 -8.05
C THR A 390 19.15 1.33 -9.37
N ARG A 391 19.85 1.53 -10.48
CA ARG A 391 19.32 1.33 -11.83
C ARG A 391 20.19 0.36 -12.58
N ARG A 392 19.57 -0.57 -13.30
CA ARG A 392 20.26 -1.57 -14.13
C ARG A 392 19.54 -1.76 -15.44
N LYS A 393 20.26 -2.12 -16.51
CA LYS A 393 19.63 -2.55 -17.77
C LYS A 393 18.76 -3.77 -17.51
N ARG A 394 17.48 -3.67 -17.85
CA ARG A 394 16.46 -4.71 -17.71
C ARG A 394 15.79 -4.93 -19.08
N PRO A 395 15.40 -6.17 -19.40
CA PRO A 395 14.67 -6.44 -20.63
C PRO A 395 13.26 -5.82 -20.58
N LEU A 396 12.82 -5.31 -21.72
CA LEU A 396 11.43 -5.04 -22.04
C LEU A 396 10.95 -6.03 -23.08
N TYR A 397 9.73 -6.50 -22.90
CA TYR A 397 9.11 -7.48 -23.79
C TYR A 397 7.91 -6.86 -24.51
N GLY A 398 7.73 -7.24 -25.78
CA GLY A 398 6.54 -6.90 -26.55
C GLY A 398 5.33 -7.71 -26.10
N LEU A 399 4.14 -7.38 -26.62
CA LEU A 399 2.87 -7.98 -26.21
C LEU A 399 2.87 -9.53 -26.27
N SER A 400 3.37 -10.11 -27.36
CA SER A 400 3.43 -11.58 -27.53
C SER A 400 4.37 -12.25 -26.52
N ALA A 401 5.52 -11.64 -26.25
CA ALA A 401 6.49 -12.15 -25.28
C ALA A 401 5.99 -11.98 -23.83
N LEU A 402 5.30 -10.88 -23.52
CA LEU A 402 4.68 -10.66 -22.22
C LEU A 402 3.67 -11.74 -21.87
N ALA A 403 2.88 -12.13 -22.87
CA ALA A 403 1.83 -13.11 -22.70
C ALA A 403 2.42 -14.53 -22.52
N ALA A 404 3.55 -14.85 -23.18
CA ALA A 404 4.34 -16.06 -22.93
C ALA A 404 4.97 -16.09 -21.52
N ILE A 405 5.58 -14.99 -21.06
CA ILE A 405 6.17 -14.89 -19.71
C ILE A 405 5.09 -15.05 -18.63
N ALA A 406 3.93 -14.41 -18.84
CA ALA A 406 2.77 -14.56 -17.97
C ALA A 406 2.29 -16.03 -17.91
N ALA A 407 2.23 -16.70 -19.06
CA ALA A 407 1.86 -18.11 -19.19
C ALA A 407 2.83 -19.07 -18.47
N GLU A 408 4.14 -18.87 -18.60
CA GLU A 408 5.16 -19.67 -17.90
C GLU A 408 5.02 -19.59 -16.38
N GLY A 409 4.72 -18.38 -15.87
CA GLY A 409 4.38 -18.13 -14.48
C GLY A 409 3.06 -18.76 -14.03
N ALA A 410 2.17 -19.20 -14.95
CA ALA A 410 0.88 -19.81 -14.62
C ALA A 410 0.83 -21.35 -14.76
N GLY A 411 1.75 -21.95 -15.52
CA GLY A 411 1.75 -23.38 -15.88
C GLY A 411 2.31 -24.36 -14.84
N GLY A 412 2.70 -23.91 -13.64
CA GLY A 412 2.93 -24.79 -12.49
C GLY A 412 1.60 -25.18 -11.82
N ARG A 413 1.59 -26.15 -10.88
CA ARG A 413 0.75 -25.97 -9.67
C ARG A 413 1.06 -24.55 -9.24
N GLN A 414 0.10 -23.63 -9.43
CA GLN A 414 0.34 -22.20 -9.56
C GLN A 414 1.59 -21.83 -8.78
N PRO A 415 2.74 -21.63 -9.44
CA PRO A 415 3.98 -21.48 -8.73
C PRO A 415 3.75 -20.27 -7.84
N ASP A 416 4.01 -20.47 -6.56
CA ASP A 416 4.58 -19.41 -5.76
C ASP A 416 5.52 -18.65 -6.69
N LEU A 417 5.07 -17.46 -7.12
CA LEU A 417 5.84 -16.69 -8.08
C LEU A 417 7.24 -16.46 -7.50
N PHE A 418 7.42 -16.60 -6.17
CA PHE A 418 8.69 -16.45 -5.45
C PHE A 418 8.89 -17.48 -4.33
N GLY A 419 9.00 -18.75 -4.70
CA GLY A 419 9.84 -19.73 -3.99
C GLY A 419 9.59 -19.95 -2.50
N VAL A 420 8.61 -20.80 -2.20
CA VAL A 420 8.56 -21.64 -1.00
C VAL A 420 8.17 -23.03 -1.48
N ALA A 421 9.12 -23.96 -1.35
CA ALA A 421 8.90 -25.37 -1.63
C ALA A 421 7.84 -25.94 -0.68
N ALA A 422 7.16 -26.98 -1.17
CA ALA A 422 6.12 -27.76 -0.50
C ALA A 422 6.51 -28.26 0.89
#